data_AF-A0A3B9K0W6-F1
#
_entry.id   AF-A0A3B9K0W6-F1
#
_cell.length_a   1.000
_cell.length_b   1.000
_cell.length_c   1.000
_cell.angle_alpha   90.00
_cell.angle_beta   90.00
_cell.angle_gamma   90.00
#
_symmetry.space_group_name_H-M   'P 1'
#
loop_
_entity.id
_entity.type
_entity.pdbx_description
1 polymer ?
#
loop_
_entity_poly.entity_id
_entity_poly.type
_entity_poly.pdbx_seq_one_letter_code
_entity_poly.pdbx_strand_id
1 'polypeptide(L)' 'AHMKICGEIESTKSVGELYAPMDGEITEVNGALDQAPDQVNQDPFGDGWLIKIRYTSLPDLLSSTEYDALVGE' A
#
# COMPACT_ATOMS: atom_id res chain seq x y z
N ALA A 1 -11.40 10.99 6.99
CA ALA A 1 -10.92 11.85 5.89
C ALA A 1 -9.93 11.01 5.10
N HIS A 2 -10.36 10.53 3.94
CA HIS A 2 -9.61 9.58 3.11
C HIS A 2 -8.30 10.22 2.61
N MET A 3 -7.26 9.41 2.40
CA MET A 3 -5.92 9.82 1.95
C MET A 3 -5.08 10.61 2.96
N LYS A 4 -4.95 10.12 4.20
CA LYS A 4 -3.88 10.60 5.10
C LYS A 4 -2.57 9.90 4.76
N ILE A 5 -1.47 10.65 4.75
CA ILE A 5 -0.13 10.09 4.64
C ILE A 5 0.12 9.21 5.89
N CYS A 6 0.46 7.95 5.67
CA CYS A 6 0.76 6.99 6.73
C CYS A 6 2.18 6.42 6.66
N GLY A 7 2.94 6.80 5.64
CA GLY A 7 4.32 6.40 5.45
C GLY A 7 4.87 6.94 4.14
N GLU A 8 6.04 6.46 3.75
CA GLU A 8 6.69 6.78 2.49
C GLU A 8 7.33 5.52 1.91
N ILE A 9 7.51 5.51 0.59
CA ILE A 9 8.26 4.50 -0.15
C ILE A 9 9.41 5.20 -0.87
N GLU A 10 10.63 4.77 -0.57
CA GLU A 10 11.85 5.38 -1.10
C GLU A 10 12.62 4.41 -1.98
N SER A 11 13.12 4.93 -3.09
CA SER A 11 14.09 4.28 -3.97
C SER A 11 15.35 5.13 -4.03
N THR A 12 16.37 4.66 -4.74
CA THR A 12 17.60 5.45 -4.97
C THR A 12 17.40 6.74 -5.79
N LYS A 13 16.22 6.95 -6.39
CA LYS A 13 15.93 8.07 -7.30
C LYS A 13 14.78 8.96 -6.88
N SER A 14 13.84 8.43 -6.10
CA SER A 14 12.57 9.07 -5.80
C SER A 14 12.03 8.61 -4.46
N VAL A 15 11.29 9.50 -3.80
CA VAL A 15 10.48 9.23 -2.61
C VAL A 15 9.02 9.49 -2.98
N GLY A 16 8.14 8.57 -2.59
CA GLY A 16 6.68 8.69 -2.75
C GLY A 16 5.96 8.56 -1.42
N GLU A 17 4.86 9.28 -1.26
CA GLU A 17 4.01 9.18 -0.06
C GLU A 17 3.10 7.94 -0.15
N LEU A 18 2.94 7.25 0.97
CA LEU A 18 1.94 6.19 1.12
C LEU A 18 0.70 6.76 1.81
N TYR A 19 -0.44 6.63 1.14
CA TYR A 19 -1.72 7.09 1.64
C TYR A 19 -2.54 5.93 2.20
N ALA A 20 -3.08 6.11 3.40
CA ALA A 20 -3.99 5.13 3.99
C ALA A 20 -5.28 5.02 3.14
N PRO A 21 -5.65 3.82 2.66
CA PRO A 21 -6.82 3.63 1.80
C PRO A 21 -8.14 3.77 2.57
N MET A 22 -8.10 3.63 3.90
CA MET A 22 -9.26 3.68 4.79
C MET A 22 -8.86 4.05 6.22
N ASP A 23 -9.83 4.50 7.02
CA ASP A 23 -9.66 4.66 8.46
C ASP A 23 -9.65 3.27 9.12
N GLY A 24 -8.72 3.03 10.06
CA GLY A 24 -8.56 1.73 10.73
C GLY A 24 -7.37 1.68 11.68
N GLU A 25 -7.09 0.49 12.20
CA GLU A 25 -5.97 0.17 13.09
C GLU A 25 -4.93 -0.67 12.35
N ILE A 26 -3.66 -0.25 12.35
CA ILE A 26 -2.56 -1.08 11.83
C ILE A 26 -2.35 -2.24 12.80
N THR A 27 -2.57 -3.46 12.34
CA THR A 27 -2.38 -4.67 13.15
C THR A 27 -1.05 -5.37 12.89
N GLU A 28 -0.43 -5.11 11.73
CA GLU A 28 0.82 -5.74 11.34
C GLU A 28 1.57 -4.85 10.34
N VAL A 29 2.90 -4.86 10.46
CA VAL A 29 3.85 -4.25 9.50
C VAL A 29 4.78 -5.35 9.03
N ASN A 30 5.08 -5.40 7.73
CA ASN A 30 5.93 -6.44 7.18
C ASN A 30 7.41 -6.22 7.51
N GLY A 31 7.84 -6.73 8.67
CA GLY A 31 9.24 -6.62 9.12
C GLY A 31 10.27 -7.32 8.21
N ALA A 32 9.85 -8.17 7.26
CA ALA A 32 10.79 -8.75 6.30
C ALA A 32 11.37 -7.70 5.34
N LEU A 33 10.63 -6.61 5.07
CA LEU A 33 11.06 -5.54 4.17
C LEU A 33 12.20 -4.70 4.74
N ASP A 34 12.43 -4.72 6.06
CA ASP A 34 13.56 -4.03 6.69
C ASP A 34 14.92 -4.58 6.19
N GLN A 35 14.95 -5.86 5.79
CA GLN A 35 16.16 -6.52 5.27
C GLN A 35 16.08 -6.78 3.77
N ALA A 36 14.86 -6.83 3.20
CA ALA A 36 14.62 -7.14 1.79
C ALA A 36 13.60 -6.17 1.17
N PRO A 37 13.90 -4.85 1.07
CA PRO A 37 12.96 -3.86 0.55
C PRO A 37 12.61 -4.07 -0.93
N ASP A 38 13.53 -4.68 -1.71
CA ASP A 38 13.30 -4.99 -3.12
C ASP A 38 12.16 -6.00 -3.36
N GLN A 39 11.70 -6.70 -2.32
CA GLN A 39 10.57 -7.62 -2.43
C GLN A 39 9.28 -6.90 -2.88
N VAL A 40 9.13 -5.62 -2.53
CA VAL A 40 8.01 -4.77 -3.00
C VAL A 40 7.98 -4.70 -4.53
N ASN A 41 9.15 -4.69 -5.18
CA ASN A 41 9.25 -4.66 -6.63
C ASN A 41 9.05 -6.05 -7.27
N GLN A 42 9.49 -7.11 -6.59
CA GLN A 42 9.48 -8.48 -7.13
C GLN A 42 8.12 -9.15 -7.01
N ASP A 43 7.42 -8.93 -5.89
CA ASP A 43 6.12 -9.55 -5.59
C ASP A 43 5.20 -8.57 -4.83
N PRO A 44 4.73 -7.49 -5.49
CA PRO A 44 3.98 -6.41 -4.86
C PRO A 44 2.63 -6.85 -4.26
N PHE A 45 2.06 -7.96 -4.76
CA PHE A 45 0.77 -8.49 -4.30
C PHE A 45 0.89 -9.72 -3.39
N GLY A 46 2.07 -10.32 -3.29
CA GLY A 46 2.38 -11.42 -2.38
C GLY A 46 3.26 -10.95 -1.21
N ASP A 47 4.52 -11.39 -1.18
CA ASP A 47 5.42 -11.17 -0.04
C ASP A 47 5.86 -9.69 0.13
N GLY A 48 5.62 -8.84 -0.86
CA GLY A 48 5.90 -7.41 -0.85
C GLY A 48 4.85 -6.53 -0.15
N TRP A 49 3.85 -7.12 0.52
CA TRP A 49 2.84 -6.36 1.27
C TRP A 49 3.47 -5.46 2.35
N LEU A 50 2.86 -4.29 2.62
CA LEU A 50 3.45 -3.30 3.53
C LEU A 50 2.87 -3.38 4.96
N ILE A 51 1.54 -3.23 5.06
CA ILE A 51 0.82 -3.19 6.34
C ILE A 51 -0.50 -3.95 6.25
N LYS A 52 -0.99 -4.46 7.37
CA LYS A 52 -2.36 -4.97 7.51
C LYS A 52 -3.16 -4.04 8.41
N ILE A 53 -4.37 -3.74 7.96
CA ILE A 53 -5.27 -2.82 8.65
C ILE A 53 -6.54 -3.58 9.05
N ARG A 54 -6.90 -3.49 10.33
CA ARG A 54 -8.24 -3.82 10.81
C ARG A 54 -9.13 -2.61 10.60
N TYR A 55 -10.24 -2.80 9.89
CA TYR A 55 -11.21 -1.75 9.58
C TYR A 55 -12.63 -2.21 9.96
N THR A 56 -13.54 -1.25 10.09
CA THR A 56 -14.95 -1.49 10.40
C THR A 56 -15.86 -1.30 9.19
N SER A 57 -15.45 -0.48 8.22
CA SER A 57 -16.18 -0.23 6.97
C SER A 57 -15.19 0.05 5.85
N LEU A 58 -15.45 -0.52 4.67
CA LEU A 58 -14.73 -0.16 3.46
C LEU A 58 -15.35 1.10 2.85
N PRO A 59 -14.55 2.11 2.48
CA PRO A 59 -15.00 3.18 1.60
C PRO A 59 -15.20 2.64 0.18
N ASP A 60 -15.77 3.46 -0.70
CA ASP A 60 -15.83 3.15 -2.12
C ASP A 60 -14.40 3.12 -2.69
N LEU A 61 -13.95 1.93 -3.05
CA LEU A 61 -12.65 1.66 -3.67
C LEU A 61 -12.87 1.16 -5.10
N LEU A 62 -11.83 1.30 -5.93
CA LEU A 62 -11.85 0.78 -7.28
C LEU A 62 -11.73 -0.75 -7.25
N SER A 63 -12.53 -1.42 -8.07
CA SER A 63 -12.26 -2.80 -8.48
C SER A 63 -10.99 -2.88 -9.34
N SER A 64 -10.45 -4.08 -9.54
CA SER A 64 -9.29 -4.29 -10.43
C SER A 64 -9.52 -3.68 -11.82
N THR A 65 -10.65 -3.98 -12.45
CA THR A 65 -10.97 -3.48 -13.79
C THR A 65 -11.10 -1.96 -13.85
N GLU A 66 -11.66 -1.34 -12.81
CA GLU A 66 -11.75 0.13 -12.75
C GLU A 66 -10.38 0.77 -12.55
N TYR A 67 -9.49 0.13 -11.78
CA TYR A 67 -8.12 0.60 -11.58
C TYR A 67 -7.29 0.45 -12.86
N ASP A 68 -7.35 -0.69 -13.54
CA ASP A 68 -6.68 -0.94 -14.83
C ASP A 68 -7.06 0.14 -15.85
N ALA A 69 -8.37 0.43 -15.97
CA ALA A 69 -8.89 1.47 -16.84
C ALA A 69 -8.42 2.89 -16.48
N LEU A 70 -8.16 3.17 -15.20
CA LEU A 70 -7.66 4.46 -14.72
C LEU A 70 -6.18 4.66 -15.07
N VAL A 71 -5.35 3.63 -14.89
CA VAL A 71 -3.90 3.71 -15.12
C VAL A 71 -3.53 3.50 -16.59
N GLY A 72 -4.45 2.96 -17.39
CA GLY A 72 -4.25 2.74 -18.82
C GLY A 72 -3.45 1.47 -19.12
N GLU A 73 -3.55 0.46 -18.27
CA GLU A 73 -3.02 -0.90 -18.49
C GLU A 73 -4.08 -1.86 -19.05
#